data_AF-A0A949Z321-F1
#
_entry.id   AF-A0A949Z321-F1
#
_cell.length_a   1.000
_cell.length_b   1.000
_cell.length_c   1.000
_cell.angle_alpha   90.00
_cell.angle_beta   90.00
_cell.angle_gamma   90.00
#
_symmetry.space_group_name_H-M   'P 1'
#
loop_
_entity.id
_entity.type
_entity.pdbx_description
1 polymer ?
#
loop_
_entity_poly.entity_id
_entity_poly.type
_entity_poly.pdbx_seq_one_letter_code
_entity_poly.pdbx_strand_id
1 'polypeptide(L)'
;WLTLLNATISLLIEAEYLGITSDNIDVMMTVNDAEIRYLLGVTPGIGIAVGLDNRWGERVIKAVGNYGQVFKRDLGADSALAIPRGLNELWIRGGLLYPRPIR
;
A
#
# COMPACT_ATOMS: atom_id res chain seq x y z
N TRP A 1 -1.09 -1.61 -19.07
CA TRP A 1 -0.33 -0.50 -18.44
C TRP A 1 -1.17 0.27 -17.42
N LEU A 2 -2.30 0.88 -17.80
CA LEU A 2 -3.17 1.60 -16.84
C LEU A 2 -3.62 0.75 -15.64
N THR A 3 -3.95 -0.53 -15.87
CA THR A 3 -4.30 -1.48 -14.80
C THR A 3 -3.20 -1.61 -13.75
N LEU A 4 -1.94 -1.68 -14.18
CA LEU A 4 -0.80 -1.82 -13.29
C LEU A 4 -0.60 -0.56 -12.44
N LEU A 5 -0.75 0.63 -13.03
CA LEU A 5 -0.68 1.89 -12.29
C LEU A 5 -1.78 1.99 -11.23
N ASN A 6 -3.02 1.71 -11.62
CA ASN A 6 -4.16 1.74 -10.69
C ASN A 6 -3.97 0.72 -9.56
N ALA A 7 -3.51 -0.48 -9.86
CA ALA A 7 -3.20 -1.50 -8.87
C ALA A 7 -2.08 -1.06 -7.92
N THR A 8 -1.03 -0.42 -8.44
CA THR A 8 0.07 0.09 -7.61
C THR A 8 -0.40 1.15 -6.63
N ILE A 9 -1.26 2.09 -7.08
CA ILE A 9 -1.83 3.12 -6.21
C ILE A 9 -2.74 2.49 -5.15
N SER A 10 -3.64 1.59 -5.54
CA SER A 10 -4.50 0.85 -4.61
C SER A 10 -3.68 0.09 -3.58
N LEU A 11 -2.62 -0.62 -4.00
CA LEU A 11 -1.71 -1.37 -3.13
C LEU A 11 -1.10 -0.49 -2.04
N LEU A 12 -0.59 0.70 -2.41
CA LEU A 12 0.04 1.61 -1.45
C LEU A 12 -0.95 2.15 -0.42
N ILE A 13 -2.20 2.40 -0.83
CA ILE A 13 -3.28 2.87 0.05
C ILE A 13 -3.78 1.72 0.94
N GLU A 14 -3.95 0.50 0.40
CA GLU A 14 -4.33 -0.70 1.17
C GLU A 14 -3.27 -1.07 2.19
N ALA A 15 -1.99 -1.01 1.82
CA ALA A 15 -0.89 -1.22 2.75
C ALA A 15 -0.96 -0.24 3.92
N GLU A 16 -1.30 1.02 3.68
CA GLU A 16 -1.48 1.99 4.75
C GLU A 16 -2.71 1.69 5.61
N TYR A 17 -3.83 1.32 4.99
CA TYR A 17 -5.06 0.96 5.68
C TYR A 17 -4.87 -0.23 6.62
N LEU A 18 -4.14 -1.26 6.17
CA LEU A 18 -3.80 -2.45 6.95
C LEU A 18 -2.61 -2.24 7.90
N GLY A 19 -2.00 -1.05 7.89
CA GLY A 19 -0.85 -0.74 8.74
C GLY A 19 0.44 -1.46 8.35
N ILE A 20 0.55 -1.94 7.12
CA ILE A 20 1.76 -2.55 6.56
C ILE A 20 2.74 -1.44 6.18
N THR A 21 3.98 -1.55 6.64
CA THR A 21 5.08 -0.63 6.36
C THR A 21 6.25 -1.39 5.75
N SER A 22 7.20 -0.66 5.16
CA SER A 22 8.49 -1.25 4.73
C SER A 22 9.18 -2.07 5.82
N ASP A 23 9.02 -1.66 7.07
CA ASP A 23 9.77 -2.19 8.21
C ASP A 23 9.08 -3.41 8.84
N ASN A 24 7.76 -3.50 8.74
CA ASN A 24 6.98 -4.58 9.34
C ASN A 24 6.54 -5.67 8.35
N ILE A 25 6.91 -5.54 7.06
CA ILE A 25 6.43 -6.43 6.00
C ILE A 25 6.74 -7.90 6.27
N ASP A 26 7.93 -8.19 6.80
CA ASP A 26 8.37 -9.55 7.10
C ASP A 26 7.54 -10.19 8.24
N VAL A 27 7.06 -9.38 9.19
CA VAL A 27 6.15 -9.81 10.25
C VAL A 27 4.73 -9.98 9.71
N MET A 28 4.26 -9.04 8.89
CA MET A 28 2.91 -9.06 8.32
C MET A 28 2.68 -10.28 7.41
N MET A 29 3.73 -10.82 6.77
CA MET A 29 3.65 -12.08 6.03
C MET A 29 3.30 -13.30 6.90
N THR A 30 3.59 -13.25 8.21
CA THR A 30 3.30 -14.34 9.15
C THR A 30 1.90 -14.25 9.77
N VAL A 31 1.25 -13.08 9.66
CA VAL A 31 -0.08 -12.84 10.22
C VAL A 31 -1.12 -13.62 9.42
N ASN A 32 -2.01 -14.32 10.12
CA ASN A 32 -3.06 -15.12 9.50
C ASN A 32 -4.30 -14.28 9.15
N ASP A 33 -4.09 -13.17 8.45
CA ASP A 33 -5.15 -12.35 7.89
C ASP A 33 -5.24 -12.61 6.38
N ALA A 34 -6.44 -12.93 5.89
CA ALA A 34 -6.65 -13.27 4.49
C ALA A 34 -6.37 -12.08 3.56
N GLU A 35 -6.68 -10.86 3.99
CA GLU A 35 -6.51 -9.63 3.19
C GLU A 35 -5.02 -9.28 3.07
N ILE A 36 -4.28 -9.31 4.19
CA ILE A 36 -2.83 -9.08 4.22
C ILE A 36 -2.10 -10.14 3.37
N ARG A 37 -2.47 -11.41 3.51
CA ARG A 37 -1.85 -12.50 2.75
C ARG A 37 -2.15 -12.41 1.25
N TYR A 38 -3.33 -11.94 0.88
CA TYR A 38 -3.69 -11.69 -0.50
C TYR A 38 -2.90 -10.51 -1.08
N LEU A 39 -2.79 -9.41 -0.34
CA LEU A 39 -2.06 -8.20 -0.74
C LEU A 39 -0.55 -8.45 -0.92
N LEU A 40 0.05 -9.21 0.00
CA LEU A 40 1.49 -9.54 -0.03
C LEU A 40 1.83 -10.68 -1.00
N GLY A 41 0.82 -11.31 -1.63
CA GLY A 41 1.05 -12.38 -2.60
C GLY A 41 1.36 -13.75 -2.01
N VAL A 42 1.13 -13.93 -0.71
CA VAL A 42 1.15 -15.25 -0.04
C VAL A 42 0.02 -16.12 -0.59
N THR A 43 -1.15 -15.51 -0.80
CA THR A 43 -2.26 -16.13 -1.52
C THR A 43 -2.18 -15.73 -3.01
N PRO A 44 -2.20 -16.68 -3.95
CA PRO A 44 -2.10 -16.38 -5.38
C PRO A 44 -3.35 -15.67 -5.91
N GLY A 45 -3.19 -14.74 -6.85
CA GLY A 45 -4.30 -14.10 -7.57
C GLY A 45 -4.01 -12.67 -8.04
N ILE A 46 -3.60 -11.79 -7.12
CA ILE A 46 -3.39 -10.35 -7.40
C ILE A 46 -2.35 -10.13 -8.50
N GLY A 47 -1.20 -10.82 -8.44
CA GLY A 47 -0.14 -10.64 -9.44
C GLY A 47 -0.60 -11.01 -10.84
N ILE A 48 -1.30 -12.14 -10.97
CA ILE A 48 -1.78 -12.67 -12.24
C ILE A 48 -2.76 -11.69 -12.90
N ALA A 49 -3.66 -11.07 -12.12
CA ALA A 49 -4.63 -10.09 -12.61
C ALA A 49 -3.96 -8.85 -13.25
N VAL A 50 -2.75 -8.50 -12.82
CA VAL A 50 -1.99 -7.36 -13.33
C VAL A 50 -0.84 -7.76 -14.27
N GLY A 51 -0.69 -9.06 -14.57
CA GLY A 51 0.37 -9.59 -15.43
C GLY A 51 1.75 -9.67 -14.78
N LEU A 52 1.81 -9.69 -13.44
CA LEU A 52 3.04 -9.83 -12.65
C LEU A 52 3.02 -11.13 -11.83
N ASP A 53 4.14 -11.47 -11.19
CA ASP A 53 4.15 -12.53 -10.19
C ASP A 53 3.45 -12.07 -8.91
N ASN A 54 2.96 -13.02 -8.10
CA ASN A 54 2.17 -12.70 -6.91
C ASN A 54 2.93 -11.85 -5.88
N ARG A 55 4.27 -11.94 -5.81
CA ARG A 55 5.09 -11.22 -4.81
C ARG A 55 5.43 -9.79 -5.22
N TRP A 56 4.83 -9.26 -6.30
CA TRP A 56 5.07 -7.89 -6.72
C TRP A 56 4.67 -6.87 -5.65
N GLY A 57 3.56 -7.11 -4.95
CA GLY A 57 3.06 -6.23 -3.90
C GLY A 57 4.03 -6.12 -2.72
N GLU A 58 4.55 -7.27 -2.27
CA GLU A 58 5.63 -7.36 -1.28
C GLU A 58 6.83 -6.49 -1.68
N ARG A 59 7.32 -6.65 -2.92
CA ARG A 59 8.50 -5.91 -3.40
C ARG A 59 8.28 -4.41 -3.49
N VAL A 60 7.09 -3.97 -3.91
CA VAL A 60 6.76 -2.55 -3.99
C VAL A 60 6.76 -1.93 -2.60
N ILE A 61 6.03 -2.52 -1.64
CA ILE A 61 5.95 -2.00 -0.28
C ILE A 61 7.34 -2.02 0.40
N LYS A 62 8.14 -3.05 0.17
CA LYS A 62 9.51 -3.12 0.70
C LYS A 62 10.43 -2.05 0.12
N ALA A 63 10.23 -1.66 -1.14
CA ALA A 63 11.05 -0.66 -1.81
C ALA A 63 10.67 0.79 -1.48
N VAL A 64 9.37 1.11 -1.44
CA VAL A 64 8.91 2.51 -1.30
C VAL A 64 8.13 2.79 -0.01
N GLY A 65 7.68 1.76 0.70
CA GLY A 65 6.78 1.87 1.84
C GLY A 65 5.32 1.93 1.43
N ASN A 66 4.44 2.20 2.39
CA ASN A 66 3.03 2.50 2.13
C ASN A 66 2.81 3.97 1.72
N TYR A 67 1.59 4.33 1.33
CA TYR A 67 1.26 5.69 0.91
C TYR A 67 1.60 6.75 1.98
N GLY A 68 1.34 6.47 3.25
CA GLY A 68 1.67 7.35 4.37
C GLY A 68 3.16 7.59 4.55
N GLN A 69 3.99 6.56 4.37
CA GLN A 69 5.45 6.68 4.43
C GLN A 69 5.98 7.56 3.29
N VAL A 70 5.48 7.33 2.07
CA VAL A 70 5.84 8.14 0.90
C VAL A 70 5.42 9.60 1.13
N PHE A 71 4.17 9.84 1.55
CA PHE A 71 3.69 11.19 1.82
C PHE A 71 4.51 11.88 2.91
N LYS A 72 4.77 11.19 4.03
CA LYS A 72 5.50 11.75 5.17
C LYS A 72 6.93 12.18 4.78
N ARG A 73 7.62 11.34 4.00
CA ARG A 73 8.99 11.59 3.51
C ARG A 73 9.06 12.75 2.53
N ASP A 74 8.13 12.78 1.56
CA ASP A 74 8.28 13.66 0.40
C ASP A 74 7.52 14.99 0.58
N LEU A 75 6.38 15.00 1.29
CA LEU A 75 5.50 16.16 1.43
C LEU A 75 5.18 16.55 2.89
N GLY A 76 5.21 15.57 3.80
CA GLY A 76 4.76 15.72 5.18
C GLY A 76 5.85 16.19 6.13
N ALA A 77 5.74 15.78 7.38
CA ALA A 77 6.57 16.26 8.48
C ALA A 77 8.08 16.02 8.32
N ASP A 78 8.48 15.02 7.52
CA ASP A 78 9.89 14.71 7.28
C ASP A 78 10.44 15.45 6.05
N SER A 79 9.60 16.24 5.37
CA SER A 79 9.97 17.01 4.18
C SER A 79 10.02 18.51 4.48
N ALA A 80 10.77 19.25 3.66
CA ALA A 80 10.91 20.71 3.80
C ALA A 80 9.57 21.47 3.63
N LEU A 81 8.55 20.83 3.06
CA LEU A 81 7.24 21.44 2.83
C LEU A 81 6.33 21.35 4.07
N ALA A 82 6.52 20.33 4.92
CA ALA A 82 5.76 20.12 6.16
C ALA A 82 4.23 20.21 5.99
N ILE A 83 3.70 19.67 4.87
CA ILE A 83 2.28 19.80 4.52
C ILE A 83 1.46 18.81 5.35
N PRO A 84 0.37 19.26 6.01
CA PRO A 84 -0.56 18.36 6.67
C PRO A 84 -1.33 17.52 5.64
N ARG A 85 -1.60 16.26 5.96
CA ARG A 85 -2.25 15.29 5.04
C ARG A 85 -3.59 15.77 4.49
N GLY A 86 -4.43 16.38 5.33
CA GLY A 86 -5.72 16.95 4.91
C GLY A 86 -6.58 15.97 4.12
N LEU A 87 -6.91 16.30 2.87
CA LEU A 87 -7.70 15.43 1.98
C LEU A 87 -6.96 14.15 1.56
N ASN A 88 -5.63 14.11 1.65
CA ASN A 88 -4.80 12.95 1.36
C ASN A 88 -4.69 11.97 2.55
N GLU A 89 -5.58 12.09 3.53
CA GLU A 89 -5.70 11.13 4.62
C GLU A 89 -6.58 9.94 4.20
N LEU A 90 -6.49 8.84 4.95
CA LEU A 90 -7.39 7.70 4.75
C LEU A 90 -8.85 8.11 5.01
N TRP A 91 -9.77 7.50 4.26
CA TRP A 91 -11.21 7.76 4.40
C TRP A 91 -11.74 7.52 5.82
N ILE A 92 -11.24 6.50 6.52
CA ILE A 92 -11.58 6.21 7.92
C ILE A 92 -11.10 7.29 8.91
N ARG A 93 -10.18 8.15 8.48
CA ARG A 93 -9.59 9.24 9.27
C ARG A 93 -10.02 10.61 8.77
N GLY A 94 -11.09 10.68 7.96
CA GLY A 94 -11.68 11.93 7.46
C GLY A 94 -11.06 12.49 6.18
N GLY A 95 -10.19 11.73 5.50
CA GLY A 95 -9.69 12.09 4.17
C GLY A 95 -10.48 11.45 3.03
N LEU A 96 -9.92 11.48 1.81
CA LEU A 96 -10.58 10.98 0.60
C LEU A 96 -9.93 9.73 0.02
N LEU A 97 -8.80 9.28 0.59
CA LEU A 97 -8.10 8.10 0.06
C LEU A 97 -8.82 6.83 0.50
N TYR A 98 -9.43 6.19 -0.49
CA TYR A 98 -10.12 4.93 -0.35
C TYR A 98 -9.35 3.82 -1.08
N PRO A 99 -8.95 2.75 -0.36
CA PRO A 99 -8.36 1.58 -1.01
C PRO A 99 -9.42 0.92 -1.90
N ARG A 100 -9.19 0.90 -3.21
CA ARG A 100 -10.03 0.09 -4.10
C ARG A 100 -9.52 -1.35 -4.10
N PRO A 101 -10.37 -2.33 -3.72
CA PRO A 101 -10.01 -3.74 -3.75
C PRO A 101 -9.44 -4.13 -5.10
N ILE A 102 -8.21 -4.64 -5.09
CA ILE A 102 -7.59 -5.23 -6.29
C ILE A 102 -8.25 -6.60 -6.48
N ARG A 103 -9.13 -6.72 -7.47
CA ARG A 103 -9.86 -7.95 -7.82
C ARG A 103 -9.75 -8.21 -9.31
#